data_AF-A0A7K2MKQ8-F1
#
_entry.id   AF-A0A7K2MKQ8-F1
#
_cell.length_a   1.000
_cell.length_b   1.000
_cell.length_c   1.000
_cell.angle_alpha   90.00
_cell.angle_beta   90.00
_cell.angle_gamma   90.00
#
_symmetry.space_group_name_H-M   'P 1'
#
loop_
_entity.id
_entity.type
_entity.pdbx_description
1 polymer ?
#
loop_
_entity_poly.entity_id
_entity_poly.type
_entity_poly.pdbx_seq_one_letter_code
_entity_poly.pdbx_strand_id
1 'polypeptide(L)' 'RSTLLSNPDQPDSSAADFYRDSVTNHYARIIHERMADGKAYAFAFDDVGNHESLVHDGNPVEARLTLAPLD' A
#
# COMPACT_ATOMS: atom_id res chain seq x y z
N ARG A 1 0.07 -8.35 5.60
CA ARG A 1 1.32 -8.36 4.79
C ARG A 1 2.21 -9.59 5.06
N SER A 2 1.75 -10.59 5.83
CA SER A 2 2.51 -11.81 6.16
C SER A 2 3.87 -11.56 6.84
N THR A 3 3.93 -10.59 7.74
CA THR A 3 5.16 -10.20 8.45
C THR A 3 5.17 -10.57 9.94
N LEU A 4 4.03 -10.96 10.52
CA LEU A 4 3.92 -11.22 11.97
C LEU A 4 4.86 -12.33 12.47
N LEU A 5 5.15 -13.33 11.64
CA LEU A 5 6.06 -14.42 12.00
C LEU A 5 7.54 -14.02 11.88
N SER A 6 7.88 -13.14 10.93
CA SER A 6 9.25 -12.74 10.62
C SER A 6 9.70 -11.49 11.39
N ASN A 7 8.76 -10.65 11.85
CA ASN A 7 9.03 -9.43 12.59
C ASN A 7 8.21 -9.40 13.90
N PRO A 8 8.84 -9.62 15.07
CA PRO A 8 8.17 -9.52 16.36
C PRO A 8 7.90 -8.07 16.80
N ASP A 9 8.60 -7.08 16.23
CA ASP A 9 8.49 -5.66 16.56
C ASP A 9 7.60 -4.94 15.53
N GLN A 10 6.30 -5.02 15.75
CA GLN A 10 5.28 -4.46 14.86
C GLN A 10 4.97 -2.97 15.17
N PRO A 11 4.57 -2.16 14.16
CA PRO A 11 4.51 -2.48 12.73
C PRO A 11 5.88 -2.47 12.06
N ASP A 12 5.98 -3.11 10.89
CA ASP A 12 7.19 -3.06 10.06
C ASP A 12 7.60 -1.62 9.70
N SER A 13 8.90 -1.32 9.80
CA SER A 13 9.46 0.00 9.47
C SER A 13 9.68 0.23 7.96
N SER A 14 9.54 -0.83 7.15
CA SER A 14 9.63 -0.76 5.69
C SER A 14 8.81 -1.86 5.01
N ALA A 15 8.55 -1.70 3.71
CA ALA A 15 7.82 -2.69 2.90
C ALA A 15 8.65 -3.85 2.36
N ALA A 16 9.96 -3.92 2.65
CA ALA A 16 10.88 -4.87 2.00
C ALA A 16 10.48 -6.34 2.17
N ASP A 17 9.88 -6.66 3.33
CA ASP A 17 9.48 -8.00 3.73
C ASP A 17 7.99 -8.28 3.55
N PHE A 18 7.23 -7.36 2.95
CA PHE A 18 5.81 -7.59 2.69
C PHE A 18 5.61 -8.68 1.65
N TYR A 19 4.61 -9.54 1.91
CA TYR A 19 4.09 -10.52 0.96
C TYR A 19 5.11 -11.57 0.49
N ARG A 20 6.13 -11.87 1.30
CA ARG A 20 7.17 -12.87 0.99
C ARG A 20 6.73 -14.32 1.19
N ASP A 21 5.75 -14.55 2.04
CA ASP A 21 5.16 -15.88 2.22
C ASP A 21 4.46 -16.37 0.95
N SER A 22 4.55 -17.68 0.71
CA SER A 22 3.89 -18.34 -0.43
C SER A 22 2.37 -18.22 -0.38
N VAL A 23 1.80 -18.12 0.82
CA VAL A 23 0.38 -17.81 1.06
C VAL A 23 0.31 -16.46 1.76
N THR A 24 -0.16 -15.45 1.03
CA THR A 24 -0.34 -14.09 1.55
C THR A 24 -1.56 -13.44 0.88
N ASN A 25 -1.85 -12.19 1.22
CA ASN A 25 -2.84 -11.41 0.48
C ASN A 25 -2.27 -11.03 -0.90
N HIS A 26 -2.39 -11.94 -1.87
CA HIS A 26 -1.88 -11.74 -3.22
C HIS A 26 -2.62 -10.64 -3.99
N TYR A 27 -3.90 -10.38 -3.68
CA TYR A 27 -4.63 -9.26 -4.25
C TYR A 27 -3.91 -7.94 -3.91
N ALA A 28 -3.60 -7.71 -2.64
CA ALA A 28 -2.86 -6.52 -2.23
C ALA A 28 -1.44 -6.50 -2.81
N ARG A 29 -0.72 -7.63 -2.76
CA ARG A 29 0.64 -7.73 -3.35
C ARG A 29 0.67 -7.26 -4.80
N ILE A 30 -0.22 -7.79 -5.63
CA ILE A 30 -0.25 -7.49 -7.07
C ILE A 30 -0.63 -6.03 -7.32
N ILE A 31 -1.58 -5.47 -6.57
CA ILE A 31 -1.96 -4.06 -6.76
C ILE A 31 -0.80 -3.12 -6.43
N HIS A 32 -0.13 -3.29 -5.29
CA HIS A 32 1.03 -2.46 -4.95
C HIS A 32 2.14 -2.56 -6.00
N GLU A 33 2.43 -3.77 -6.53
CA GLU A 33 3.42 -3.97 -7.59
C GLU A 33 3.07 -3.26 -8.92
N ARG A 34 1.79 -2.96 -9.15
CA ARG A 34 1.31 -2.31 -10.37
C ARG A 34 1.06 -0.81 -10.22
N MET A 35 1.10 -0.27 -9.01
CA MET A 35 0.96 1.16 -8.75
C MET A 35 2.29 1.88 -8.98
N ALA A 36 2.25 3.02 -9.68
CA ALA A 36 3.45 3.75 -10.09
C ALA A 36 4.34 4.23 -8.93
N ASP A 37 3.74 4.54 -7.79
CA ASP A 37 4.42 4.94 -6.54
C ASP A 37 4.49 3.81 -5.50
N GLY A 38 4.03 2.61 -5.86
CA GLY A 38 3.96 1.45 -4.98
C GLY A 38 2.90 1.56 -3.87
N LYS A 39 2.05 2.59 -3.87
CA LYS A 39 1.01 2.79 -2.84
C LYS A 39 -0.35 2.33 -3.33
N ALA A 40 -1.14 1.75 -2.44
CA ALA A 40 -2.48 1.28 -2.75
C ALA A 40 -3.34 1.21 -1.49
N TYR A 41 -4.66 1.25 -1.66
CA TYR A 41 -5.60 0.90 -0.59
C TYR A 41 -6.25 -0.45 -0.90
N ALA A 42 -5.48 -1.53 -0.79
CA ALA A 42 -5.91 -2.87 -1.20
C ALA A 42 -6.48 -3.70 -0.05
N PHE A 43 -6.38 -3.22 1.19
CA PHE A 43 -7.13 -3.70 2.35
C PHE A 43 -7.37 -2.56 3.35
N ALA A 44 -8.26 -2.78 4.33
CA ALA A 44 -8.79 -1.75 5.21
C ALA A 44 -7.75 -0.91 5.98
N PHE A 45 -6.57 -1.45 6.23
CA PHE A 45 -5.52 -0.84 7.06
C PHE A 45 -4.18 -0.72 6.32
N ASP A 46 -4.22 -0.43 5.02
CA ASP A 46 -2.99 -0.23 4.22
C ASP A 46 -2.20 1.02 4.65
N ASP A 47 -2.85 1.90 5.43
CA ASP A 47 -2.29 3.11 6.01
C ASP A 47 -1.25 2.86 7.11
N VAL A 48 -1.21 1.65 7.69
CA VAL A 48 -0.13 1.27 8.60
C VAL A 48 1.21 1.37 7.87
N GLY A 49 2.09 2.26 8.32
CA GLY A 49 3.38 2.51 7.68
C GLY A 49 3.31 3.40 6.43
N ASN A 50 2.20 4.11 6.22
CA ASN A 50 2.03 5.11 5.15
C ASN A 50 2.10 4.54 3.70
N HIS A 51 1.59 3.32 3.49
CA HIS A 51 1.58 2.64 2.18
C HIS A 51 0.27 2.78 1.40
N GLU A 52 -0.69 3.51 1.96
CA GLU A 52 -1.97 3.84 1.35
C GLU A 52 -1.86 4.88 0.24
N SER A 53 -2.70 4.77 -0.79
CA SER A 53 -2.77 5.73 -1.90
C SER A 53 -3.62 6.96 -1.54
N LEU A 54 -3.21 7.71 -0.52
CA LEU A 54 -3.90 8.92 -0.05
C LEU A 54 -2.98 10.14 -0.13
N VAL A 55 -3.56 11.28 -0.51
CA VAL A 55 -2.92 12.61 -0.44
C VAL A 55 -3.77 13.53 0.43
N HIS A 56 -3.13 14.50 1.07
CA HIS A 56 -3.79 15.44 1.97
C HIS A 56 -3.04 16.79 1.95
N ASP A 57 -3.81 17.89 2.03
CA ASP A 57 -3.31 19.23 2.28
C ASP A 57 -4.26 19.96 3.25
N GLY A 58 -3.72 20.77 4.17
CA GLY A 58 -4.49 21.44 5.22
C GLY A 58 -5.21 22.73 4.78
N ASN A 59 -4.88 23.26 3.60
CA ASN A 59 -5.52 24.45 3.02
C ASN A 59 -5.50 24.36 1.47
N PRO A 60 -6.22 23.38 0.88
CA PRO A 60 -6.11 23.09 -0.54
C PRO A 60 -6.77 24.18 -1.39
N VAL A 61 -6.18 24.45 -2.57
CA VAL A 61 -6.73 25.37 -3.58
C VAL A 61 -7.32 24.65 -4.80
N GLU A 62 -6.87 23.43 -5.10
CA GLU A 62 -7.35 22.61 -6.23
C GLU A 62 -7.28 21.11 -5.85
N ALA A 63 -8.20 20.31 -6.41
CA ALA A 63 -8.12 18.85 -6.42
C ALA A 63 -8.33 18.33 -7.86
N ARG A 64 -7.74 17.18 -8.19
CA ARG A 64 -7.80 16.59 -9.54
C ARG A 64 -8.20 15.12 -9.49
N LEU A 65 -9.08 14.74 -10.42
CA LEU A 65 -9.42 13.35 -10.72
C LEU A 65 -9.17 13.11 -12.20
N THR A 66 -8.40 12.07 -12.51
CA THR A 66 -8.13 11.64 -13.89
C THR A 66 -8.65 10.21 -14.06
N LEU A 67 -9.46 9.97 -15.10
CA LEU A 67 -9.82 8.61 -15.50
C LEU A 67 -8.70 8.06 -16.38
N ALA A 68 -8.06 6.99 -15.92
CA ALA A 68 -6.96 6.34 -16.63
C ALA A 68 -7.48 5.45 -17.78
N PRO A 69 -6.65 5.20 -18.82
CA PRO A 69 -6.92 4.19 -19.83
C PRO A 69 -6.85 2.76 -19.22
N LEU A 70 -7.21 1.76 -20.04
CA LEU A 70 -7.00 0.34 -19.72
C LEU A 70 -5.72 -0.13 -20.43
N ASP A 71 -4.57 -0.07 -19.76
CA ASP A 71 -3.24 -0.45 -20.25
C ASP A 71 -2.53 -1.53 -19.41
#